data_AF-A0A350PL30-F1
#
_entry.id   AF-A0A350PL30-F1
#
_cell.length_a   1.000
_cell.length_b   1.000
_cell.length_c   1.000
_cell.angle_alpha   90.00
_cell.angle_beta   90.00
_cell.angle_gamma   90.00
#
_symmetry.space_group_name_H-M   'P 1'
#
loop_
_entity.id
_entity.type
_entity.pdbx_description
1 polymer ?
#
loop_
_entity_poly.entity_id
_entity_poly.type
_entity_poly.pdbx_seq_one_letter_code
_entity_poly.pdbx_strand_id
1 'polypeptide(L)'
;MKNINSYRKFSRNNNEPNKNGDYVLYWMQINRRFQYNYALEYAIGWANKLGKPLLIYEGLSIEYPWACDRFHAFIMQGMKENLDFANSNDLNYFNFVEPK
;
A
#
# COMPACT_ATOMS: atom_id res chain seq x y z
N MET A 1 -13.59 10.06 -9.42
CA MET A 1 -12.48 10.41 -8.51
C MET A 1 -12.33 11.92 -8.52
N LYS A 2 -12.81 12.61 -7.48
CA LYS A 2 -12.59 14.06 -7.33
C LYS A 2 -11.19 14.29 -6.76
N ASN A 3 -10.56 15.42 -7.11
CA ASN A 3 -9.29 15.89 -6.52
C ASN A 3 -8.03 15.02 -6.77
N ILE A 4 -8.06 14.11 -7.74
CA ILE A 4 -6.86 13.40 -8.18
C ILE A 4 -6.17 14.19 -9.30
N ASN A 5 -5.05 14.84 -8.97
CA ASN A 5 -4.09 15.40 -9.92
C ASN A 5 -3.40 14.32 -10.77
N SER A 6 -3.65 14.35 -12.09
CA SER A 6 -3.06 13.40 -13.06
C SER A 6 -1.54 13.43 -13.13
N TYR A 7 -0.89 14.56 -12.83
CA TYR A 7 0.58 14.69 -12.83
C TYR A 7 1.27 13.89 -11.71
N ARG A 8 0.51 13.41 -10.72
CA ARG A 8 1.01 12.56 -9.62
C ARG A 8 0.80 11.06 -9.88
N LYS A 9 0.24 10.70 -11.04
CA LYS A 9 -0.07 9.33 -11.44
C LYS A 9 0.68 8.98 -12.72
N PHE A 10 1.41 7.88 -12.70
CA PHE A 10 2.12 7.34 -13.86
C PHE A 10 1.59 5.94 -14.18
N SER A 11 1.11 5.74 -15.41
CA SER A 11 0.68 4.42 -15.88
C SER A 11 1.91 3.54 -16.18
N ARG A 12 1.90 2.30 -15.69
CA ARG A 12 2.98 1.32 -15.94
C ARG A 12 2.64 0.32 -17.06
N ASN A 13 1.38 0.25 -17.47
CA ASN A 13 0.91 -0.55 -18.59
C ASN A 13 -0.33 0.11 -19.22
N ASN A 14 -0.79 -0.44 -20.36
CA ASN A 14 -1.94 0.06 -21.13
C ASN A 14 -3.20 -0.81 -20.94
N ASN A 15 -3.24 -1.66 -19.90
CA ASN A 15 -4.37 -2.55 -19.67
C ASN A 15 -5.45 -1.85 -18.83
N GLU A 16 -6.71 -2.09 -19.18
CA GLU A 16 -7.83 -1.71 -18.31
C GLU A 16 -7.88 -2.60 -17.06
N PRO A 17 -8.41 -2.11 -15.93
CA PRO A 17 -8.61 -2.93 -14.73
C PRO A 17 -9.50 -4.15 -15.01
N ASN A 18 -9.10 -5.30 -14.47
CA ASN A 18 -9.90 -6.52 -14.58
C ASN A 18 -11.21 -6.39 -13.78
N LYS A 19 -12.36 -6.40 -14.46
CA LYS A 19 -13.69 -6.30 -13.84
C LYS A 19 -14.02 -7.47 -12.92
N ASN A 20 -13.45 -8.64 -13.19
CA ASN A 20 -13.62 -9.86 -12.39
C ASN A 20 -12.60 -9.98 -11.26
N GLY A 21 -11.73 -8.97 -11.07
CA GLY A 21 -10.80 -8.96 -9.93
C GLY A 21 -11.54 -8.86 -8.59
N ASP A 22 -10.94 -9.44 -7.56
CA ASP A 22 -11.54 -9.49 -6.22
C ASP A 22 -11.35 -8.19 -5.44
N TYR A 23 -10.24 -7.49 -5.67
CA TYR A 23 -9.88 -6.27 -4.94
C TYR A 23 -9.01 -5.33 -5.78
N VAL A 24 -8.90 -4.08 -5.32
CA VAL A 24 -7.84 -3.16 -5.74
C VAL A 24 -6.67 -3.32 -4.78
N LEU A 25 -5.46 -3.52 -5.31
CA LEU A 25 -4.25 -3.63 -4.51
C LEU A 25 -3.55 -2.27 -4.39
N TYR A 26 -3.33 -1.81 -3.17
CA TYR A 26 -2.34 -0.77 -2.90
C TYR A 26 -1.07 -1.39 -2.34
N TRP A 27 -0.01 -1.42 -3.14
CA TRP A 27 1.30 -1.88 -2.73
C TRP A 27 2.11 -0.74 -2.10
N MET A 28 2.17 -0.73 -0.77
CA MET A 28 2.89 0.24 0.03
C MET A 28 4.38 -0.13 0.12
N GLN A 29 5.24 0.71 -0.44
CA GLN A 29 6.71 0.49 -0.46
C GLN A 29 7.49 1.63 0.18
N ILE A 30 7.28 2.87 -0.30
CA ILE A 30 8.06 4.05 0.12
C ILE A 30 7.30 4.85 1.18
N ASN A 31 6.08 5.29 0.87
CA ASN A 31 5.25 6.07 1.79
C ASN A 31 4.50 5.14 2.75
N ARG A 32 5.20 4.65 3.78
CA ARG A 32 4.70 3.68 4.76
C ARG A 32 3.80 4.30 5.83
N ARG A 33 2.69 4.93 5.41
CA ARG A 33 1.77 5.69 6.28
C ARG A 33 0.36 5.75 5.69
N PHE A 34 -0.64 5.81 6.56
CA PHE A 34 -2.05 5.96 6.15
C PHE A 34 -2.45 7.42 5.93
N GLN A 35 -1.89 8.35 6.69
CA GLN A 35 -2.25 9.76 6.63
C GLN A 35 -1.45 10.51 5.57
N TYR A 36 -2.13 11.41 4.85
CA TYR A 36 -1.56 12.27 3.81
C TYR A 36 -0.75 11.49 2.76
N ASN A 37 -1.27 10.31 2.37
CA ASN A 37 -0.67 9.43 1.39
C ASN A 37 -1.46 9.46 0.09
N TYR A 38 -0.93 10.20 -0.88
CA TYR A 38 -1.58 10.41 -2.18
C TYR A 38 -1.82 9.11 -2.97
N ALA A 39 -0.90 8.14 -2.86
CA ALA A 39 -1.04 6.87 -3.56
C ALA A 39 -2.17 6.02 -2.96
N LEU A 40 -2.33 6.07 -1.64
CA LEU A 40 -3.44 5.43 -0.94
C LEU A 40 -4.78 6.10 -1.30
N GLU A 41 -4.87 7.43 -1.29
CA GLU A 41 -6.07 8.18 -1.72
C GLU A 41 -6.48 7.79 -3.15
N TYR A 42 -5.50 7.66 -4.04
CA TYR A 42 -5.74 7.23 -5.42
C TYR A 42 -6.29 5.80 -5.50
N ALA A 43 -5.73 4.87 -4.72
CA ALA A 43 -6.20 3.49 -4.66
C ALA A 43 -7.63 3.38 -4.09
N ILE A 44 -7.95 4.14 -3.04
CA ILE A 44 -9.32 4.27 -2.49
C ILE A 44 -10.27 4.78 -3.58
N GLY A 45 -9.86 5.78 -4.34
CA GLY A 45 -10.64 6.32 -5.46
C GLY A 45 -10.98 5.26 -6.52
N TRP A 46 -10.06 4.35 -6.80
CA TRP A 46 -10.29 3.21 -7.70
C TRP A 46 -11.18 2.13 -7.08
N ALA A 47 -10.93 1.75 -5.83
CA ALA A 47 -11.75 0.79 -5.10
C ALA A 47 -13.22 1.23 -5.10
N ASN A 48 -13.47 2.51 -4.77
CA ASN A 48 -14.80 3.11 -4.81
C ASN A 48 -15.39 3.15 -6.23
N LYS A 49 -14.58 3.47 -7.26
CA LYS A 49 -15.05 3.50 -8.65
C LYS A 49 -15.45 2.11 -9.16
N LEU A 50 -14.75 1.07 -8.75
CA LEU A 50 -14.96 -0.31 -9.19
C LEU A 50 -15.96 -1.07 -8.29
N GLY A 51 -16.32 -0.52 -7.14
CA GLY A 51 -17.15 -1.21 -6.15
C GLY A 51 -16.46 -2.45 -5.58
N LYS A 52 -15.14 -2.39 -5.43
CA LYS A 52 -14.31 -3.51 -4.95
C LYS A 52 -13.61 -3.15 -3.66
N PRO A 53 -13.35 -4.11 -2.76
CA PRO A 53 -12.55 -3.87 -1.57
C PRO A 53 -11.13 -3.39 -1.95
N LEU A 54 -10.54 -2.57 -1.08
CA LEU A 54 -9.13 -2.21 -1.15
C LEU A 54 -8.35 -3.17 -0.24
N LEU A 55 -7.28 -3.77 -0.77
CA LEU A 55 -6.27 -4.47 0.02
C LEU A 55 -5.01 -3.62 0.05
N ILE A 56 -4.50 -3.33 1.25
CA ILE A 56 -3.25 -2.61 1.45
C ILE A 56 -2.18 -3.64 1.79
N TYR A 57 -1.16 -3.72 0.94
CA TYR A 57 -0.04 -4.63 1.12
C TYR A 57 1.23 -3.84 1.48
N GLU A 58 1.80 -4.10 2.65
CA GLU A 58 3.10 -3.55 3.06
C GLU A 58 4.15 -4.68 3.13
N GLY A 59 5.07 -4.69 2.16
CA GLY A 59 6.14 -5.69 2.09
C GLY A 59 7.49 -5.14 2.58
N LEU A 60 8.25 -5.96 3.28
CA LEU A 60 9.66 -5.73 3.60
C LEU A 60 10.49 -6.92 3.10
N SER A 61 11.32 -6.67 2.08
CA SER A 61 12.34 -7.62 1.63
C SER A 61 13.59 -7.52 2.49
N ILE A 62 14.31 -8.64 2.64
CA ILE A 62 15.61 -8.68 3.31
C ILE A 62 16.77 -8.33 2.37
N GLU A 63 16.51 -8.23 1.06
CA GLU A 63 17.51 -7.93 0.04
C GLU A 63 17.26 -6.57 -0.62
N TYR A 64 18.06 -5.57 -0.23
CA TYR A 64 18.15 -4.28 -0.92
C TYR A 64 19.54 -3.68 -0.68
N PRO A 65 20.02 -2.72 -1.51
CA PRO A 65 21.44 -2.30 -1.51
C PRO A 65 21.96 -1.70 -0.20
N TRP A 66 21.06 -1.45 0.76
CA TRP A 66 21.31 -0.77 2.02
C TRP A 66 20.84 -1.62 3.21
N ALA A 67 20.43 -2.86 2.97
CA ALA A 67 19.84 -3.73 3.98
C ALA A 67 20.80 -3.91 5.16
N CYS A 68 20.32 -3.57 6.35
CA CYS A 68 21.03 -3.81 7.59
C CYS A 68 20.02 -3.90 8.74
N ASP A 69 20.41 -4.56 9.83
CA ASP A 69 19.56 -4.78 10.99
C ASP A 69 18.95 -3.49 11.55
N ARG A 70 19.71 -2.40 11.53
CA ARG A 70 19.23 -1.09 11.99
C ARG A 70 18.04 -0.60 11.15
N PHE A 71 18.13 -0.67 9.82
CA PHE A 71 17.05 -0.23 8.95
C PHE A 71 15.87 -1.18 8.98
N HIS A 72 16.12 -2.49 9.04
CA HIS A 72 15.05 -3.48 9.21
C HIS A 72 14.30 -3.24 10.53
N ALA A 73 15.00 -3.03 11.63
CA ALA A 73 14.38 -2.73 12.92
C ALA A 73 13.51 -1.47 12.86
N PHE A 74 14.03 -0.38 12.27
CA PHE A 74 13.28 0.86 12.11
C PHE A 74 12.01 0.67 11.26
N ILE A 75 12.11 -0.03 10.12
CA ILE A 75 10.96 -0.28 9.25
C ILE A 75 9.94 -1.19 9.96
N MET A 76 10.38 -2.27 10.62
CA MET A 76 9.49 -3.19 11.32
C MET A 76 8.74 -2.53 12.48
N GLN A 77 9.37 -1.60 13.20
CA GLN A 77 8.69 -0.79 14.22
C GLN A 77 7.57 0.06 13.60
N GLY A 78 7.84 0.74 12.48
CA GLY A 78 6.80 1.47 11.75
C GLY A 78 5.70 0.54 11.19
N MET A 79 6.06 -0.65 10.69
CA MET A 79 5.08 -1.65 10.24
C MET A 79 4.17 -2.12 11.37
N LYS A 80 4.70 -2.22 12.61
CA LYS A 80 3.91 -2.55 13.79
C LYS A 80 2.91 -1.44 14.13
N GLU A 81 3.33 -0.19 14.07
CA GLU A 81 2.42 0.96 14.25
C GLU A 81 1.33 1.00 13.18
N ASN A 82 1.69 0.73 11.91
CA ASN A 82 0.73 0.63 10.81
C ASN A 82 -0.27 -0.52 11.04
N LEU A 83 0.19 -1.68 11.51
CA LEU A 83 -0.67 -2.81 11.83
C LEU A 83 -1.65 -2.47 12.96
N ASP A 84 -1.18 -1.81 14.02
CA ASP A 84 -2.05 -1.40 15.13
C ASP A 84 -3.10 -0.39 14.70
N PHE A 85 -2.71 0.58 13.87
CA PHE A 85 -3.63 1.54 13.28
C PHE A 85 -4.67 0.84 12.39
N ALA A 86 -4.24 -0.08 11.53
CA ALA A 86 -5.13 -0.82 10.65
C ALA A 86 -6.15 -1.66 11.42
N ASN A 87 -5.70 -2.39 12.45
CA ASN A 87 -6.57 -3.20 13.30
C ASN A 87 -7.59 -2.34 14.05
N SER A 88 -7.16 -1.18 14.58
CA SER A 88 -8.03 -0.27 15.32
C SER A 88 -9.10 0.41 14.44
N ASN A 89 -8.90 0.42 13.12
CA ASN A 89 -9.80 1.04 12.15
C ASN A 89 -10.46 0.01 11.20
N ASP A 90 -10.33 -1.29 11.48
CA ASP A 90 -10.87 -2.39 10.65
C ASP A 90 -10.47 -2.27 9.17
N LEU A 91 -9.19 -1.99 8.92
CA LEU A 91 -8.64 -1.83 7.57
C LEU A 91 -8.11 -3.18 7.04
N ASN A 92 -8.44 -3.48 5.78
CA ASN A 92 -7.85 -4.60 5.04
C ASN A 92 -6.35 -4.37 4.75
N TYR A 93 -5.51 -4.66 5.72
CA TYR A 93 -4.08 -4.46 5.69
C TYR A 93 -3.34 -5.77 5.89
N PHE A 94 -2.40 -6.07 5.00
CA PHE A 94 -1.55 -7.24 5.04
C PHE A 94 -0.09 -6.80 5.05
N ASN A 95 0.61 -7.05 6.16
CA ASN A 95 2.04 -6.82 6.29
C ASN A 95 2.81 -8.13 6.12
N PHE A 96 3.84 -8.10 5.28
CA PHE A 96 4.72 -9.23 5.05
C PHE A 96 6.17 -8.81 5.27
N VAL A 97 6.86 -9.56 6.12
CA VAL A 97 8.31 -9.49 6.27
C VAL A 97 8.86 -10.77 5.69
N GLU A 98 9.75 -10.63 4.70
CA GLU A 98 10.37 -11.77 4.04
C GLU A 98 11.12 -12.63 5.07
N PRO A 99 10.82 -13.95 5.14
CA PRO A 99 11.58 -14.86 5.98
C PRO A 99 13.01 -15.01 5.44
N LYS A 100 13.94 -15.39 6.32
CA LYS A 100 15.32 -15.73 5.93
C LYS A 100 15.37 -16.93 4.99
#